data_AF-A5C7W0-F1
#
_entry.id   AF-A5C7W0-F1
#
_cell.length_a   1.000
_cell.length_b   1.000
_cell.length_c   1.000
_cell.angle_alpha   90.00
_cell.angle_beta   90.00
_cell.angle_gamma   90.00
#
_symmetry.space_group_name_H-M   'P 1'
#
loop_
_entity.id
_entity.type
_entity.pdbx_description
1 polymer ?
#
loop_
_entity_poly.entity_id
_entity_poly.type
_entity_poly.pdbx_seq_one_letter_code
_entity_poly.pdbx_strand_id
1 'polypeptide(L)'
;MSHILQQVQQVQVSCNRSSCRSSTHRILWSRCTPENITASFHPHPLRLKDAHETPYTCGGCKEKGQGKVYQCEDAENCDYHLHQQCYHLSDGGLPSFIEFPFLESKKCDFVFHQEAPGGDQRACDACGKDVKGWFYQCKMCKKPYYLHPCCAQLPIKQKGEKGIVLSLKAKTSSKCLECGSVNISQGLRSWLYSSNCGKHCYHVGCVMDMV
;
A
#
# COMPACT_ATOMS: atom_id res chain seq x y z
N MET A 1 -11.32 -16.55 11.31
CA MET A 1 -10.33 -15.71 10.60
C MET A 1 -9.03 -15.78 11.39
N SER A 2 -7.87 -15.97 10.76
CA SER A 2 -6.62 -16.06 11.53
C SER A 2 -6.23 -14.67 12.03
N HIS A 3 -6.06 -14.48 13.34
CA HIS A 3 -5.60 -13.22 13.97
C HIS A 3 -4.33 -12.65 13.30
N ILE A 4 -3.54 -13.53 12.68
CA ILE A 4 -2.32 -13.23 11.92
C ILE A 4 -2.59 -12.34 10.68
N LEU A 5 -3.74 -12.52 10.01
CA LEU A 5 -4.11 -11.72 8.83
C LEU A 5 -4.53 -10.30 9.21
N GLN A 6 -5.26 -10.16 10.31
CA GLN A 6 -5.67 -8.87 10.87
C GLN A 6 -4.46 -8.02 11.30
N GLN A 7 -3.34 -8.66 11.69
CA GLN A 7 -2.09 -7.98 12.06
C GLN A 7 -1.31 -7.41 10.89
N VAL A 8 -1.41 -8.01 9.69
CA VAL A 8 -0.84 -7.40 8.47
C VAL A 8 -1.58 -6.09 8.16
N GLN A 9 -2.90 -6.08 8.36
CA GLN A 9 -3.77 -4.91 8.16
C GLN A 9 -3.51 -3.79 9.18
N GLN A 10 -3.20 -4.11 10.44
CA GLN A 10 -3.01 -3.10 11.51
C GLN A 10 -1.81 -2.14 11.29
N VAL A 11 -0.87 -2.45 10.40
CA VAL A 11 0.28 -1.57 10.11
C VAL A 11 -0.07 -0.42 9.14
N GLN A 12 -1.22 -0.43 8.47
CA GLN A 12 -1.73 0.77 7.80
C GLN A 12 -2.31 1.80 8.79
N VAL A 13 -2.54 1.40 10.06
CA VAL A 13 -3.28 2.21 11.05
C VAL A 13 -2.43 2.63 12.25
N SER A 14 -1.35 1.91 12.57
CA SER A 14 -0.51 2.23 13.73
C SER A 14 0.64 3.20 13.41
N CYS A 15 0.32 4.45 13.09
CA CYS A 15 1.22 5.58 13.35
C CYS A 15 0.47 6.65 14.14
N ASN A 16 0.17 6.34 15.40
CA ASN A 16 -0.35 7.35 16.33
C ASN A 16 -0.02 6.98 17.78
N ARG A 17 1.08 7.56 18.30
CA ARG A 17 1.20 8.06 19.69
C ARG A 17 2.57 8.71 19.90
N SER A 18 2.55 10.04 19.90
CA SER A 18 3.29 10.93 20.81
C SER A 18 4.50 10.33 21.55
N SER A 19 5.69 10.51 20.99
CA SER A 19 6.89 10.95 21.72
C SER A 19 8.06 11.07 20.74
N CYS A 20 8.42 12.31 20.38
CA CYS A 20 9.70 12.60 19.73
C CYS A 20 10.83 12.23 20.69
N ARG A 21 11.49 11.08 20.50
CA ARG A 21 12.86 10.87 20.95
C ARG A 21 13.68 10.15 19.89
N SER A 22 14.76 10.83 19.53
CA SER A 22 15.77 10.45 18.54
C SER A 22 16.30 9.03 18.78
N SER A 23 16.29 8.21 17.74
CA SER A 23 17.23 7.11 17.59
C SER A 23 17.47 6.85 16.11
N THR A 24 18.74 6.85 15.78
CA THR A 24 19.35 6.91 14.45
C THR A 24 19.07 5.66 13.63
N HIS A 25 18.07 5.68 12.75
CA HIS A 25 18.07 5.11 11.40
C HIS A 25 16.98 5.86 10.61
N ARG A 26 17.36 6.53 9.52
CA ARG A 26 16.60 7.60 8.85
C ARG A 26 15.18 7.20 8.45
N ILE A 27 14.19 7.80 9.10
CA ILE A 27 12.91 8.21 8.52
C ILE A 27 12.74 9.68 8.91
N LEU A 28 13.00 10.62 7.99
CA LEU A 28 12.60 12.02 8.19
C LEU A 28 11.10 12.15 7.85
N TRP A 29 10.24 11.61 8.72
CA TRP A 29 8.82 12.02 8.77
C TRP A 29 8.71 13.34 9.54
N SER A 30 9.49 14.35 9.15
CA SER A 30 9.53 15.64 9.86
C SER A 30 8.50 16.64 9.31
N ARG A 31 7.48 16.18 8.59
CA ARG A 31 6.32 17.01 8.23
C ARG A 31 5.12 16.53 9.04
N CYS A 32 4.59 17.39 9.89
CA CYS A 32 3.29 17.17 10.51
C CYS A 32 2.28 16.92 9.40
N THR A 33 1.58 15.80 9.44
CA THR A 33 0.44 15.58 8.54
C THR A 33 -0.59 16.66 8.83
N PRO A 34 -0.90 17.53 7.87
CA PRO A 34 -1.87 18.60 8.08
C PRO A 34 -3.26 18.01 8.39
N GLU A 35 -3.99 18.64 9.30
CA GLU A 35 -5.37 18.22 9.60
C GLU A 35 -6.30 18.56 8.44
N ASN A 36 -6.05 19.67 7.73
CA ASN A 36 -6.87 20.15 6.62
C ASN A 36 -5.98 20.46 5.42
N ILE A 37 -6.45 20.08 4.23
CA ILE A 37 -5.73 20.27 2.97
C ILE A 37 -6.67 20.77 1.88
N THR A 38 -6.12 21.52 0.94
CA THR A 38 -6.74 21.83 -0.36
C THR A 38 -5.85 21.27 -1.45
N ALA A 39 -6.43 20.73 -2.52
CA ALA A 39 -5.68 20.04 -3.55
C ALA A 39 -6.16 20.39 -4.95
N SER A 40 -5.26 20.45 -5.92
CA SER A 40 -5.64 20.73 -7.33
C SER A 40 -6.44 19.60 -7.99
N PHE A 41 -6.36 18.37 -7.44
CA PHE A 41 -7.08 17.19 -7.95
C PHE A 41 -8.48 17.02 -7.32
N HIS A 42 -8.91 17.93 -6.43
CA HIS A 42 -10.24 17.90 -5.84
C HIS A 42 -10.71 19.31 -5.39
N PRO A 43 -11.90 19.80 -5.79
CA PRO A 43 -12.30 21.19 -5.57
C PRO A 43 -12.62 21.57 -4.12
N HIS A 44 -12.98 20.62 -3.27
CA HIS A 44 -13.34 20.89 -1.87
C HIS A 44 -12.14 20.69 -0.92
N PRO A 45 -12.11 21.38 0.22
CA PRO A 45 -11.18 21.05 1.29
C PRO A 45 -11.38 19.61 1.79
N LEU A 46 -10.28 18.97 2.17
CA LEU A 46 -10.28 17.64 2.76
C LEU A 46 -9.77 17.73 4.19
N ARG A 47 -10.42 17.02 5.11
CA ARG A 47 -10.03 16.91 6.52
C ARG A 47 -9.59 15.50 6.88
N LEU A 48 -8.50 15.39 7.63
CA LEU A 48 -8.00 14.14 8.16
C LEU A 48 -8.93 13.62 9.27
N LYS A 49 -9.48 12.43 9.08
CA LYS A 49 -10.35 11.74 10.04
C LYS A 49 -9.85 10.31 10.24
N ASP A 50 -10.25 9.69 11.33
CA ASP A 50 -10.19 8.23 11.44
C ASP A 50 -11.32 7.66 10.57
N ALA A 51 -10.99 6.80 9.61
CA ALA A 51 -12.01 6.09 8.85
C ALA A 51 -12.83 5.25 9.82
N HIS A 52 -14.16 5.30 9.64
CA HIS A 52 -15.08 4.38 10.31
C HIS A 52 -14.74 2.93 9.95
N GLU A 53 -15.39 1.97 10.63
CA GLU A 53 -15.19 0.52 10.42
C GLU A 53 -15.40 0.08 8.96
N THR A 54 -16.04 0.90 8.13
CA THR A 54 -16.29 0.64 6.72
C THR A 54 -15.11 1.06 5.83
N PRO A 55 -14.62 0.19 4.93
CA PRO A 55 -13.59 0.54 3.96
C PRO A 55 -14.08 1.62 2.99
N TYR A 56 -13.19 2.55 2.64
CA TYR A 56 -13.44 3.60 1.64
C TYR A 56 -12.62 3.36 0.38
N THR A 57 -12.99 4.01 -0.74
CA THR A 57 -12.20 3.96 -1.98
C THR A 57 -11.43 5.26 -2.16
N CYS A 58 -10.11 5.17 -2.31
CA CYS A 58 -9.26 6.34 -2.49
C CYS A 58 -9.46 6.98 -3.88
N GLY A 59 -9.75 8.27 -3.92
CA GLY A 59 -9.93 9.06 -5.12
C GLY A 59 -8.67 9.15 -6.00
N GLY A 60 -7.48 8.99 -5.41
CA GLY A 60 -6.21 8.96 -6.12
C GLY A 60 -5.89 7.61 -6.75
N CYS A 61 -5.53 6.61 -5.93
CA CYS A 61 -5.08 5.30 -6.42
C CYS A 61 -6.21 4.31 -6.75
N LYS A 62 -7.46 4.61 -6.37
CA LYS A 62 -8.65 3.76 -6.55
C LYS A 62 -8.64 2.43 -5.79
N GLU A 63 -7.71 2.26 -4.85
CA GLU A 63 -7.70 1.12 -3.93
C GLU A 63 -8.48 1.41 -2.65
N LYS A 64 -8.91 0.35 -1.97
CA LYS A 64 -9.55 0.45 -0.66
C LYS A 64 -8.58 0.99 0.39
N GLY A 65 -9.10 1.70 1.39
CA GLY A 65 -8.36 2.18 2.54
C GLY A 65 -9.03 1.86 3.87
N GLN A 66 -8.23 1.88 4.93
CA GLN A 66 -8.63 1.75 6.33
C GLN A 66 -7.76 2.69 7.19
N GLY A 67 -8.21 3.01 8.40
CA GLY A 67 -7.47 3.92 9.30
C GLY A 67 -7.60 5.38 8.89
N LYS A 68 -6.54 6.19 9.00
CA LYS A 68 -6.66 7.63 8.73
C LYS A 68 -6.90 7.94 7.25
N VAL A 69 -7.84 8.85 7.00
CA VAL A 69 -8.31 9.22 5.68
C VAL A 69 -8.51 10.73 5.58
N TYR A 70 -8.14 11.34 4.46
CA TYR A 70 -8.59 12.68 4.13
C TYR A 70 -9.97 12.56 3.48
N GLN A 71 -11.00 13.05 4.18
CA GLN A 71 -12.38 13.06 3.69
C GLN A 71 -12.78 14.48 3.28
N CYS A 72 -13.51 14.60 2.18
CA CYS A 72 -14.17 15.85 1.78
C CYS A 72 -15.00 16.45 2.92
N GLU A 73 -14.87 17.76 3.13
CA GLU A 73 -15.70 18.46 4.11
C GLU A 73 -17.16 18.61 3.66
N ASP A 74 -17.43 18.54 2.35
CA ASP A 74 -18.79 18.46 1.78
C ASP A 74 -19.23 17.00 1.59
N ALA A 75 -19.16 16.21 2.65
CA ALA A 75 -19.42 14.76 2.60
C ALA A 75 -20.85 14.38 2.15
N GLU A 76 -21.82 15.28 2.31
CA GLU A 76 -23.22 15.05 1.90
C GLU A 76 -23.41 15.09 0.38
N ASN A 77 -22.60 15.89 -0.33
CA ASN A 77 -22.67 16.03 -1.79
C ASN A 77 -21.46 15.44 -2.51
N CYS A 78 -20.44 15.02 -1.75
CA CYS A 78 -19.16 14.60 -2.30
C CYS A 78 -18.48 13.51 -1.44
N ASP A 79 -18.64 12.26 -1.87
CA ASP A 79 -18.03 11.08 -1.24
C ASP A 79 -16.55 10.90 -1.66
N TYR A 80 -15.75 11.96 -1.56
CA TYR A 80 -14.33 11.91 -1.91
C TYR A 80 -13.47 11.62 -0.68
N HIS A 81 -12.69 10.54 -0.79
CA HIS A 81 -11.71 10.14 0.21
C HIS A 81 -10.34 9.99 -0.41
N LEU A 82 -9.28 10.27 0.34
CA LEU A 82 -7.90 10.11 -0.10
C LEU A 82 -7.08 9.46 0.99
N HIS A 83 -6.28 8.45 0.62
CA HIS A 83 -5.26 7.95 1.56
C HIS A 83 -4.32 9.08 1.95
N GLN A 84 -3.96 9.14 3.24
CA GLN A 84 -2.95 10.05 3.74
C GLN A 84 -1.65 9.97 2.92
N GLN A 85 -1.27 8.76 2.52
CA GLN A 85 -0.10 8.56 1.68
C GLN A 85 -0.26 9.12 0.27
N CYS A 86 -1.44 8.95 -0.34
CA CYS A 86 -1.69 9.51 -1.67
C CYS A 86 -1.55 11.03 -1.64
N TYR A 87 -2.07 11.71 -0.60
CA TYR A 87 -1.84 13.14 -0.41
C TYR A 87 -0.35 13.51 -0.41
N HIS A 88 0.47 12.84 0.40
CA HIS A 88 1.91 13.16 0.48
C HIS A 88 2.63 13.01 -0.86
N LEU A 89 2.25 12.02 -1.68
CA LEU A 89 2.81 11.85 -3.02
C LEU A 89 2.40 12.97 -3.98
N SER A 90 1.17 13.46 -3.84
CA SER A 90 0.65 14.54 -4.68
C SER A 90 1.21 15.93 -4.31
N ASP A 91 1.58 16.16 -3.05
CA ASP A 91 2.10 17.44 -2.54
C ASP A 91 3.62 17.63 -2.79
N GLY A 92 4.19 16.90 -3.75
CA GLY A 92 5.62 16.93 -4.00
C GLY A 92 6.46 16.35 -2.86
N GLY A 93 5.83 15.59 -1.95
CA GLY A 93 6.54 14.72 -1.01
C GLY A 93 7.33 13.71 -1.83
N LEU A 94 8.66 13.91 -1.86
CA LEU A 94 9.63 13.06 -2.55
C LEU A 94 9.28 11.57 -2.36
N PRO A 95 9.40 10.75 -3.41
CA PRO A 95 9.01 9.35 -3.35
C PRO A 95 9.73 8.70 -2.16
N SER A 96 8.94 8.09 -1.29
CA SER A 96 9.48 7.19 -0.27
C SER A 96 10.25 6.12 -1.03
N PHE A 97 11.57 6.05 -0.81
CA PHE A 97 12.43 5.05 -1.42
C PHE A 97 11.73 3.68 -1.40
N ILE A 98 11.43 3.15 -2.58
CA ILE A 98 10.78 1.84 -2.71
C ILE A 98 11.89 0.79 -2.75
N GLU A 99 12.29 0.35 -1.57
CA GLU A 99 13.27 -0.71 -1.41
C GLU A 99 12.58 -2.01 -1.03
N PHE A 100 12.64 -2.98 -1.94
CA PHE A 100 12.27 -4.36 -1.64
C PHE A 100 13.51 -5.24 -1.83
N PRO A 101 13.86 -6.12 -0.87
CA PRO A 101 15.09 -6.91 -0.92
C PRO A 101 15.24 -7.74 -2.20
N PHE A 102 14.12 -8.17 -2.78
CA PHE A 102 14.08 -8.97 -3.99
C PHE A 102 14.10 -8.14 -5.30
N LEU A 103 14.02 -6.81 -5.21
CA LEU A 103 14.18 -5.88 -6.33
C LEU A 103 15.57 -5.22 -6.38
N GLU A 104 16.34 -5.28 -5.29
CA GLU A 104 17.70 -4.70 -5.19
C GLU A 104 18.63 -5.18 -6.31
N SER A 105 18.55 -6.46 -6.68
CA SER A 105 19.34 -7.04 -7.79
C SER A 105 19.00 -6.46 -9.17
N LYS A 106 17.87 -5.75 -9.31
CA LYS A 106 17.36 -5.25 -10.60
C LYS A 106 17.54 -3.75 -10.82
N LYS A 107 18.09 -3.01 -9.85
CA LYS A 107 18.22 -1.52 -9.90
C LYS A 107 16.93 -0.86 -10.41
N CYS A 108 15.83 -1.05 -9.68
CA CYS A 108 14.56 -0.44 -10.04
C CYS A 108 14.57 1.05 -9.67
N ASP A 109 14.14 1.91 -10.59
CA ASP A 109 13.88 3.33 -10.35
C ASP A 109 12.40 3.61 -10.59
N PHE A 110 11.67 3.85 -9.50
CA PHE A 110 10.22 4.00 -9.50
C PHE A 110 9.82 5.46 -9.57
N VAL A 111 9.00 5.79 -10.57
CA VAL A 111 8.45 7.13 -10.77
C VAL A 111 6.95 7.10 -10.50
N PHE A 112 6.46 8.10 -9.76
CA PHE A 112 5.05 8.27 -9.45
C PHE A 112 4.31 8.95 -10.61
N HIS A 113 3.08 8.49 -10.88
CA HIS A 113 2.20 8.99 -11.93
C HIS A 113 0.76 9.15 -11.40
N GLN A 114 0.13 10.30 -11.67
CA GLN A 114 -1.27 10.56 -11.31
C GLN A 114 -2.27 10.12 -12.38
N GLU A 115 -1.85 10.05 -13.64
CA GLU A 115 -2.68 9.60 -14.76
C GLU A 115 -2.14 8.27 -15.27
N ALA A 116 -3.02 7.29 -15.48
CA ALA A 116 -2.70 6.13 -16.29
C ALA A 116 -2.68 6.57 -17.77
N PRO A 117 -1.51 6.69 -18.42
CA PRO A 117 -1.48 7.01 -19.84
C PRO A 117 -2.03 5.79 -20.58
N GLY A 118 -3.21 5.95 -21.17
CA GLY A 118 -3.75 5.15 -22.28
C GLY A 118 -3.79 3.63 -22.15
N GLY A 119 -4.99 3.07 -22.26
CA GLY A 119 -5.32 1.85 -23.02
C GLY A 119 -4.86 0.47 -22.52
N ASP A 120 -3.70 0.35 -21.89
CA ASP A 120 -3.17 -0.97 -21.51
C ASP A 120 -3.57 -1.31 -20.07
N GLN A 121 -4.19 -2.47 -19.90
CA GLN A 121 -4.46 -3.04 -18.57
C GLN A 121 -3.12 -3.32 -17.86
N ARG A 122 -2.83 -2.55 -16.82
CA ARG A 122 -1.63 -2.70 -15.98
C ARG A 122 -2.01 -3.43 -14.71
N ALA A 123 -1.32 -4.52 -14.41
CA ALA A 123 -1.44 -5.21 -13.13
C ALA A 123 -0.33 -4.77 -12.18
N CYS A 124 -0.67 -4.55 -10.92
CA CYS A 124 0.28 -4.29 -9.86
C CYS A 124 1.08 -5.57 -9.56
N ASP A 125 2.41 -5.50 -9.63
CA ASP A 125 3.28 -6.66 -9.40
C ASP A 125 3.30 -7.15 -7.95
N ALA A 126 2.78 -6.34 -7.02
CA ALA A 126 2.65 -6.73 -5.62
C ALA A 126 1.36 -7.50 -5.36
N CYS A 127 0.20 -6.87 -5.56
CA CYS A 127 -1.09 -7.47 -5.23
C CYS A 127 -1.72 -8.27 -6.38
N GLY A 128 -1.24 -8.08 -7.61
CA GLY A 128 -1.80 -8.72 -8.81
C GLY A 128 -3.09 -8.09 -9.34
N LYS A 129 -3.60 -7.02 -8.72
CA LYS A 129 -4.83 -6.33 -9.15
C LYS A 129 -4.53 -5.23 -10.16
N ASP A 130 -5.57 -4.80 -10.87
CA ASP A 130 -5.47 -3.71 -11.85
C ASP A 130 -5.07 -2.38 -11.20
N VAL A 131 -4.21 -1.64 -11.89
CA VAL A 131 -3.82 -0.28 -11.54
C VAL A 131 -4.80 0.70 -12.20
N LYS A 132 -5.79 1.15 -11.43
CA LYS A 132 -6.92 1.98 -11.92
C LYS A 132 -6.76 3.49 -11.72
N GLY A 133 -5.77 3.91 -10.94
CA GLY A 133 -5.52 5.32 -10.61
C GLY A 133 -4.03 5.58 -10.44
N TRP A 134 -3.67 6.43 -9.48
CA TRP A 134 -2.29 6.79 -9.16
C TRP A 134 -1.41 5.57 -8.92
N PHE A 135 -0.17 5.59 -9.42
CA PHE A 135 0.73 4.44 -9.39
C PHE A 135 2.22 4.80 -9.48
N TYR A 136 3.05 3.82 -9.19
CA TYR A 136 4.47 3.83 -9.47
C TYR A 136 4.80 2.96 -10.68
N GLN A 137 5.72 3.43 -11.53
CA GLN A 137 6.27 2.67 -12.63
C GLN A 137 7.80 2.62 -12.54
N CYS A 138 8.37 1.43 -12.64
CA CYS A 138 9.82 1.28 -12.77
C CYS A 138 10.27 1.60 -14.21
N LYS A 139 11.14 2.59 -14.39
CA LYS A 139 11.65 3.01 -15.72
C LYS A 139 12.88 2.24 -16.20
N MET A 140 13.61 1.59 -15.29
CA MET A 140 14.87 0.91 -15.60
C MET A 140 14.70 -0.53 -16.08
N CYS A 141 13.55 -1.15 -15.82
CA CYS A 141 13.31 -2.54 -16.18
C CYS A 141 12.79 -2.68 -17.62
N LYS A 142 13.34 -3.64 -18.39
CA LYS A 142 12.86 -3.97 -19.75
C LYS A 142 11.36 -4.22 -19.82
N LYS A 143 10.82 -4.95 -18.82
CA LYS A 143 9.39 -5.00 -18.53
C LYS A 143 9.16 -4.16 -17.27
N PRO A 144 8.45 -3.02 -17.37
CA PRO A 144 8.25 -2.15 -16.22
C PRO A 144 7.47 -2.88 -15.13
N TYR A 145 7.88 -2.65 -13.87
CA TYR A 145 7.08 -2.99 -12.71
C TYR A 145 6.07 -1.88 -12.46
N TYR A 146 4.85 -2.26 -12.09
CA TYR A 146 3.79 -1.34 -11.68
C TYR A 146 3.39 -1.62 -10.24
N LEU A 147 3.22 -0.58 -9.44
CA LEU A 147 2.78 -0.71 -8.05
C LEU A 147 1.73 0.34 -7.73
N HIS A 148 0.67 -0.05 -7.01
CA HIS A 148 -0.15 0.92 -6.30
C HIS A 148 0.68 1.64 -5.22
N PRO A 149 0.35 2.90 -4.87
CA PRO A 149 1.00 3.62 -3.78
C PRO A 149 1.00 2.87 -2.45
N CYS A 150 -0.11 2.19 -2.10
CA CYS A 150 -0.20 1.35 -0.90
C CYS A 150 0.68 0.10 -1.00
N CYS A 151 0.77 -0.51 -2.19
CA CYS A 151 1.64 -1.67 -2.44
C CYS A 151 3.14 -1.33 -2.34
N ALA A 152 3.51 -0.12 -2.73
CA ALA A 152 4.89 0.38 -2.64
C ALA A 152 5.37 0.55 -1.19
N GLN A 153 4.47 0.59 -0.22
CA GLN A 153 4.78 0.77 1.20
C GLN A 153 4.49 -0.48 2.04
N LEU A 154 4.33 -1.63 1.39
CA LEU A 154 4.14 -2.88 2.10
C LEU A 154 5.32 -3.15 3.03
N PRO A 155 5.07 -3.44 4.32
CA PRO A 155 6.13 -3.74 5.27
C PRO A 155 6.86 -5.02 4.85
N ILE A 156 8.19 -4.95 4.76
CA ILE A 156 9.04 -6.08 4.35
C ILE A 156 9.00 -7.21 5.38
N LYS A 157 8.98 -6.85 6.67
CA LYS A 157 8.87 -7.79 7.79
C LYS A 157 7.84 -7.28 8.78
N GLN A 158 7.00 -8.18 9.27
CA GLN A 158 6.03 -7.88 10.31
C GLN A 158 6.07 -8.96 11.38
N LYS A 159 6.09 -8.52 12.64
CA LYS A 159 5.92 -9.40 13.79
C LYS A 159 4.43 -9.61 14.00
N GLY A 160 3.99 -10.85 13.87
CA GLY A 160 2.69 -11.28 14.32
C GLY A 160 2.73 -11.76 15.78
N GLU A 161 1.58 -12.21 16.26
CA GLU A 161 1.42 -12.84 17.57
C GLU A 161 2.24 -14.13 17.70
N LYS A 162 2.52 -14.51 18.96
CA LYS A 162 3.17 -15.79 19.31
C LYS A 162 4.53 -16.02 18.61
N GLY A 163 5.25 -14.94 18.29
CA GLY A 163 6.58 -15.00 17.69
C GLY A 163 6.59 -15.35 16.19
N ILE A 164 5.44 -15.38 15.52
CA ILE A 164 5.37 -15.55 14.08
C ILE A 164 5.86 -14.27 13.41
N VAL A 165 6.80 -14.38 12.47
CA VAL A 165 7.26 -13.23 11.68
C VAL A 165 6.91 -13.47 10.22
N LEU A 166 6.09 -12.60 9.64
CA LEU A 166 5.77 -12.59 8.22
C LEU A 166 6.82 -11.76 7.48
N SER A 167 7.38 -12.31 6.42
CA SER A 167 8.30 -11.61 5.52
C SER A 167 7.73 -11.57 4.11
N LEU A 168 7.76 -10.39 3.51
CA LEU A 168 7.35 -10.14 2.13
C LEU A 168 8.37 -10.76 1.17
N LYS A 169 7.88 -11.51 0.18
CA LYS A 169 8.70 -12.21 -0.82
C LYS A 169 8.07 -12.07 -2.20
N ALA A 170 8.91 -12.09 -3.23
CA ALA A 170 8.46 -12.04 -4.62
C ALA A 170 7.73 -13.32 -5.06
N LYS A 171 8.12 -14.50 -4.55
CA LYS A 171 7.59 -15.81 -4.94
C LYS A 171 7.75 -16.84 -3.82
N THR A 172 6.95 -17.91 -3.86
CA THR A 172 7.05 -19.10 -3.01
C THR A 172 6.56 -20.33 -3.77
N SER A 173 6.91 -21.52 -3.29
CA SER A 173 6.36 -22.81 -3.74
C SER A 173 5.15 -23.27 -2.93
N SER A 174 4.86 -22.61 -1.81
CA SER A 174 3.74 -22.95 -0.91
C SER A 174 2.41 -22.37 -1.37
N LYS A 175 1.31 -23.03 -1.03
CA LYS A 175 -0.05 -22.54 -1.31
C LYS A 175 -0.39 -21.35 -0.41
N CYS A 176 -1.08 -20.37 -0.98
CA CYS A 176 -1.76 -19.33 -0.20
C CYS A 176 -2.85 -19.99 0.65
N LEU A 177 -2.87 -19.71 1.95
CA LEU A 177 -3.86 -20.27 2.87
C LEU A 177 -5.25 -19.67 2.69
N GLU A 178 -5.36 -18.50 2.05
CA GLU A 178 -6.65 -17.86 1.80
C GLU A 178 -7.34 -18.46 0.57
N CYS A 179 -6.69 -18.42 -0.60
CA CYS A 179 -7.29 -18.86 -1.85
C CYS A 179 -6.93 -20.31 -2.23
N GLY A 180 -6.12 -21.00 -1.42
CA GLY A 180 -5.66 -22.37 -1.66
C GLY A 180 -4.67 -22.54 -2.84
N SER A 181 -4.34 -21.46 -3.55
CA SER A 181 -3.56 -21.50 -4.80
C SER A 181 -2.11 -21.08 -4.59
N VAL A 182 -1.17 -21.65 -5.36
CA VAL A 182 0.25 -21.23 -5.33
C VAL A 182 0.44 -19.90 -6.05
N ASN A 183 -0.21 -19.75 -7.20
CA ASN A 183 -0.21 -18.53 -8.00
C ASN A 183 -1.60 -17.90 -7.95
N ILE A 184 -1.66 -16.59 -8.19
CA ILE A 184 -2.93 -15.91 -8.48
C ILE A 184 -3.44 -16.38 -9.85
N SER A 185 -4.76 -16.48 -10.00
CA SER A 185 -5.49 -17.17 -11.09
C SER A 185 -5.33 -16.57 -12.50
N GLN A 186 -4.36 -15.70 -12.73
CA GLN A 186 -4.14 -15.03 -14.02
C GLN A 186 -2.68 -15.15 -14.53
N GLY A 187 -1.84 -15.97 -13.90
CA GLY A 187 -0.41 -16.06 -14.26
C GLY A 187 0.38 -14.76 -14.01
N LEU A 188 -0.26 -13.78 -13.37
CA LEU A 188 0.30 -12.50 -13.00
C LEU A 188 1.29 -12.66 -11.83
N ARG A 189 2.29 -11.78 -11.79
CA ARG A 189 3.25 -11.70 -10.70
C ARG A 189 2.54 -11.07 -9.51
N SER A 190 2.49 -11.77 -8.38
CA SER A 190 2.09 -11.20 -7.10
C SER A 190 3.07 -11.61 -6.03
N TRP A 191 3.39 -10.67 -5.15
CA TRP A 191 4.16 -10.91 -3.96
C TRP A 191 3.29 -11.59 -2.89
N LEU A 192 3.96 -12.06 -1.85
CA LEU A 192 3.31 -12.76 -0.76
C LEU A 192 4.02 -12.54 0.56
N TYR A 193 3.26 -12.69 1.62
CA TYR A 193 3.79 -12.85 2.97
C TYR A 193 4.01 -14.32 3.26
N SER A 194 5.20 -14.64 3.77
CA SER A 194 5.52 -15.97 4.29
C SER A 194 6.03 -15.89 5.71
N SER A 195 5.54 -16.77 6.58
CA SER A 195 6.05 -16.88 7.95
C SER A 195 7.46 -17.47 8.01
N ASN A 196 8.18 -17.14 9.07
CA ASN A 196 9.46 -17.76 9.44
C ASN A 196 9.40 -19.28 9.57
N CYS A 197 8.25 -19.86 9.94
CA CYS A 197 8.05 -21.31 9.98
C CYS A 197 7.63 -21.93 8.64
N GLY A 198 7.41 -21.12 7.59
CA GLY A 198 6.97 -21.56 6.27
C GLY A 198 5.51 -22.03 6.17
N LYS A 199 4.82 -22.21 7.29
CA LYS A 199 3.45 -22.78 7.33
C LYS A 199 2.35 -21.79 6.95
N HIS A 200 2.59 -20.49 7.12
CA HIS A 200 1.66 -19.44 6.78
C HIS A 200 2.15 -18.69 5.56
N CYS A 201 1.40 -18.75 4.46
CA CYS A 201 1.67 -18.07 3.21
C CYS A 201 0.40 -17.40 2.70
N TYR A 202 0.48 -16.13 2.30
CA TYR A 202 -0.66 -15.35 1.81
C TYR A 202 -0.24 -14.44 0.65
N HIS A 203 -0.97 -14.47 -0.46
CA HIS A 203 -0.79 -13.46 -1.52
C HIS A 203 -1.14 -12.09 -0.98
N VAL A 204 -0.37 -11.06 -1.38
CA VAL A 204 -0.66 -9.67 -0.99
C VAL A 204 -2.07 -9.28 -1.43
N GLY A 205 -2.50 -9.68 -2.64
CA GLY A 205 -3.86 -9.42 -3.13
C GLY A 205 -4.94 -9.99 -2.22
N CYS A 206 -4.80 -11.26 -1.80
CA CYS A 206 -5.74 -11.91 -0.88
C CYS A 206 -5.82 -11.17 0.45
N VAL A 207 -4.68 -10.76 1.03
CA VAL A 207 -4.67 -9.99 2.29
C VAL A 207 -5.39 -8.66 2.13
N MET A 208 -5.27 -8.02 0.96
CA MET A 208 -5.96 -6.76 0.66
C MET A 208 -7.45 -6.92 0.39
N ASP A 209 -7.93 -8.10 -0.04
CA ASP A 209 -9.37 -8.35 -0.26
C ASP A 209 -10.13 -8.65 1.03
N MET A 210 -9.43 -8.92 2.12
CA MET A 210 -10.01 -9.09 3.46
C MET A 210 -10.39 -7.76 4.13
N VAL A 211 -10.41 -6.65 3.37
CA VAL A 211 -10.65 -5.26 3.80
C VAL A 211 -12.04 -4.79 3.40
#